data_AF-A0A0D8IC43-F1
#
_entry.id   AF-A0A0D8IC43-F1
#
_cell.length_a   1.000
_cell.length_b   1.000
_cell.length_c   1.000
_cell.angle_alpha   90.00
_cell.angle_beta   90.00
_cell.angle_gamma   90.00
#
_symmetry.space_group_name_H-M   'P 1'
#
loop_
_entity.id
_entity.type
_entity.pdbx_description
1 polymer ?
#
loop_
_entity_poly.entity_id
_entity_poly.type
_entity_poly.pdbx_seq_one_letter_code
_entity_poly.pdbx_strand_id
1 'polypeptide(L)'
;MDKNKIYTMICTCIGATITWYINHKMGYGPIVANGLVGVLAAILLPAPLAAATYIASFVGMSGFAVLSSPMAAAIGGIINGIVLIFSGEVYAGIGGKGGTTAAMSVQVTRAIMNLFV
;
A
#
# COMPACT_ATOMS: atom_id res chain seq x y z
N MET A 1 -16.37 -13.29 2.24
CA MET A 1 -15.43 -12.20 2.64
C MET A 1 -16.25 -11.10 3.28
N ASP A 2 -15.93 -10.71 4.51
CA ASP A 2 -16.69 -9.65 5.21
C ASP A 2 -16.60 -8.32 4.47
N LYS A 3 -17.67 -7.52 4.53
CA LYS A 3 -17.78 -6.22 3.84
C LYS A 3 -16.59 -5.29 4.14
N ASN A 4 -16.12 -5.28 5.39
CA ASN A 4 -14.95 -4.50 5.81
C ASN A 4 -13.65 -4.96 5.15
N LYS A 5 -13.47 -6.26 4.95
CA LYS A 5 -12.27 -6.82 4.28
C LYS A 5 -12.22 -6.41 2.81
N ILE A 6 -13.38 -6.39 2.15
CA ILE A 6 -13.50 -5.88 0.77
C ILE A 6 -13.10 -4.40 0.71
N TYR A 7 -13.58 -3.58 1.65
CA TYR A 7 -13.21 -2.17 1.70
C TYR A 7 -11.71 -1.96 1.98
N THR A 8 -11.11 -2.73 2.89
CA THR A 8 -9.66 -2.71 3.10
C THR A 8 -8.91 -3.01 1.80
N MET A 9 -9.37 -3.99 1.03
CA MET A 9 -8.76 -4.37 -0.24
C MET A 9 -8.80 -3.25 -1.29
N ILE A 10 -9.97 -2.60 -1.42
CA ILE A 10 -10.15 -1.47 -2.34
C ILE A 10 -9.27 -0.29 -1.89
N CYS A 11 -9.31 0.04 -0.60
CA CYS A 11 -8.56 1.16 -0.03
C CYS A 11 -7.04 0.98 -0.19
N THR A 12 -6.53 -0.22 0.06
CA THR A 12 -5.09 -0.52 -0.06
C THR A 12 -4.63 -0.49 -1.52
N CYS A 13 -5.42 -1.02 -2.45
CA CYS A 13 -5.15 -0.92 -3.88
C CYS A 13 -5.11 0.54 -4.36
N ILE A 14 -6.13 1.33 -4.01
CA ILE A 14 -6.22 2.75 -4.37
C ILE A 14 -5.08 3.55 -3.73
N GLY A 15 -4.83 3.36 -2.43
CA GLY A 15 -3.77 4.05 -1.69
C GLY A 15 -2.40 3.84 -2.32
N ALA A 16 -2.02 2.60 -2.59
CA ALA A 16 -0.73 2.30 -3.24
C ALA A 16 -0.62 2.93 -4.64
N THR A 17 -1.68 2.83 -5.45
CA THR A 17 -1.70 3.33 -6.84
C THR A 17 -1.63 4.85 -6.90
N ILE A 18 -2.42 5.54 -6.07
CA ILE A 18 -2.42 7.02 -6.00
C ILE A 18 -1.05 7.50 -5.50
N THR A 19 -0.50 6.89 -4.45
CA THR A 19 0.84 7.28 -3.97
C THR A 19 1.90 7.09 -5.04
N TRP A 20 1.88 5.97 -5.77
CA TRP A 20 2.80 5.74 -6.89
C TRP A 20 2.66 6.80 -7.99
N TYR A 21 1.43 7.18 -8.32
CA TYR A 21 1.16 8.21 -9.34
C TYR A 21 1.70 9.57 -8.91
N ILE A 22 1.40 10.01 -7.68
CA ILE A 22 1.90 11.29 -7.15
C ILE A 22 3.43 11.28 -7.05
N ASN A 23 4.02 10.16 -6.64
CA ASN A 23 5.46 9.97 -6.53
C ASN A 23 6.16 10.10 -7.89
N HIS A 24 5.78 9.27 -8.87
CA HIS A 24 6.55 9.12 -10.12
C HIS A 24 5.99 9.88 -11.31
N LYS A 25 4.65 9.99 -11.45
CA LYS A 25 4.04 10.70 -12.59
C LYS A 25 3.95 12.20 -12.36
N MET A 26 3.65 12.62 -11.13
CA MET A 26 3.62 14.04 -10.77
C MET A 26 4.97 14.55 -10.26
N GLY A 27 5.90 13.66 -9.89
CA GLY A 27 7.27 14.01 -9.51
C GLY A 27 7.42 14.65 -8.13
N TYR A 28 6.41 14.57 -7.27
CA TYR A 28 6.49 15.13 -5.91
C TYR A 28 7.34 14.27 -4.95
N GLY A 29 7.77 13.10 -5.40
CA GLY A 29 8.61 12.19 -4.64
C GLY A 29 7.84 11.37 -3.59
N PRO A 30 8.50 10.36 -2.99
CA PRO A 30 7.83 9.35 -2.20
C PRO A 30 7.29 9.90 -0.87
N ILE A 31 8.04 10.78 -0.21
CA ILE A 31 7.71 11.31 1.11
C ILE A 31 6.46 12.20 1.04
N VAL A 32 6.41 13.14 0.09
CA VAL A 32 5.27 14.04 -0.10
C VAL A 32 4.04 13.24 -0.54
N ALA A 33 4.19 12.31 -1.48
CA ALA A 33 3.09 11.46 -1.94
C ALA A 33 2.47 10.64 -0.80
N ASN A 34 3.29 10.01 0.04
CA ASN A 34 2.83 9.24 1.20
C ASN A 34 2.16 10.13 2.26
N GLY A 35 2.75 11.29 2.56
CA GLY A 35 2.19 12.24 3.52
C GLY A 35 0.80 12.74 3.08
N LEU A 36 0.65 13.11 1.80
CA LEU A 36 -0.63 13.55 1.24
C LEU A 36 -1.69 12.45 1.32
N VAL A 37 -1.36 11.23 0.87
CA VAL A 37 -2.32 10.11 0.93
C VAL A 37 -2.68 9.75 2.37
N GLY A 38 -1.72 9.80 3.31
CA GLY A 38 -1.98 9.57 4.73
C GLY A 38 -2.93 10.59 5.36
N VAL A 39 -2.69 11.89 5.12
CA VAL A 39 -3.55 12.96 5.62
C VAL A 39 -4.96 12.84 5.02
N LEU A 40 -5.07 12.64 3.70
CA LEU A 40 -6.37 12.47 3.04
C LEU A 40 -7.11 11.23 3.55
N ALA A 41 -6.42 10.11 3.75
CA ALA A 41 -7.01 8.90 4.29
C ALA A 41 -7.54 9.13 5.72
N ALA A 42 -6.80 9.83 6.57
CA ALA A 42 -7.23 10.15 7.93
C ALA A 42 -8.46 11.07 8.00
N ILE A 43 -8.63 11.98 7.03
CA ILE A 43 -9.78 12.90 6.97
C ILE A 43 -11.02 12.20 6.38
N LEU A 44 -10.84 11.39 5.34
CA LEU A 44 -11.94 10.88 4.51
C LEU A 44 -12.43 9.49 4.92
N LEU A 45 -11.62 8.70 5.62
CA LEU A 45 -11.92 7.29 5.91
C LEU A 45 -12.03 7.03 7.42
N PRO A 46 -12.85 6.04 7.83
CA PRO A 46 -12.83 5.52 9.19
C PRO A 46 -11.45 4.97 9.58
N ALA A 47 -11.10 5.08 10.87
CA ALA A 47 -9.76 4.74 11.38
C ALA A 47 -9.16 3.40 10.86
N PRO A 48 -9.88 2.26 10.81
CA PRO A 48 -9.31 1.01 10.28
C PRO A 48 -8.95 1.08 8.79
N LEU A 49 -9.79 1.75 8.00
CA LEU A 49 -9.56 1.92 6.57
C LEU A 49 -8.49 2.96 6.30
N ALA A 50 -8.48 4.06 7.07
CA ALA A 50 -7.43 5.09 7.00
C ALA A 50 -6.05 4.49 7.26
N ALA A 51 -5.93 3.67 8.31
CA ALA A 51 -4.69 2.97 8.65
C ALA A 51 -4.25 2.02 7.53
N ALA A 52 -5.17 1.23 6.96
CA ALA A 52 -4.85 0.32 5.86
C ALA A 52 -4.39 1.08 4.59
N THR A 53 -5.08 2.16 4.23
CA THR A 53 -4.71 3.04 3.09
C THR A 53 -3.32 3.64 3.31
N TYR A 54 -3.04 4.16 4.50
CA TYR A 54 -1.74 4.72 4.83
C TYR A 54 -0.63 3.67 4.86
N ILE A 55 -0.92 2.45 5.32
CA ILE A 55 0.06 1.35 5.23
C ILE A 55 0.32 0.97 3.76
N ALA A 56 -0.70 1.04 2.91
CA ALA A 56 -0.53 0.78 1.48
C ALA A 56 0.21 1.87 0.72
N SER A 57 0.17 3.13 1.15
CA SER A 57 0.95 4.19 0.52
C SER A 57 2.47 3.95 0.63
N PHE A 58 2.95 3.21 1.64
CA PHE A 58 4.35 2.76 1.69
C PHE A 58 4.74 1.85 0.52
N VAL A 59 3.80 1.06 -0.02
CA VAL A 59 4.04 0.28 -1.25
C VAL A 59 4.27 1.22 -2.43
N GLY A 60 3.43 2.25 -2.57
CA GLY A 60 3.54 3.27 -3.62
C GLY A 60 4.78 4.18 -3.51
N MET A 61 5.45 4.23 -2.35
CA MET A 61 6.74 4.90 -2.20
C MET A 61 7.90 4.18 -2.87
N SER A 62 7.72 2.92 -3.29
CA SER A 62 8.78 2.12 -3.92
C SER A 62 9.39 2.85 -5.12
N GLY A 63 10.72 2.76 -5.25
CA GLY A 63 11.44 3.34 -6.38
C GLY A 63 10.96 2.76 -7.72
N PHE A 64 11.11 3.54 -8.78
CA PHE A 64 10.67 3.17 -10.12
C PHE A 64 11.33 1.87 -10.65
N ALA A 65 12.58 1.61 -10.23
CA ALA A 65 13.29 0.37 -10.56
C ALA A 65 12.70 -0.89 -9.89
N VAL A 66 11.86 -0.73 -8.86
CA VAL A 66 11.21 -1.81 -8.13
C VAL A 66 9.77 -2.00 -8.59
N LEU A 67 8.99 -0.92 -8.65
CA LEU A 67 7.63 -0.90 -9.19
C LEU A 67 7.59 0.12 -10.33
N SER A 68 7.68 -0.36 -11.57
CA SER A 68 7.82 0.47 -12.77
C SER A 68 6.50 0.94 -13.37
N SER A 69 5.35 0.43 -12.89
CA SER A 69 4.04 0.74 -13.45
C SER A 69 2.98 0.97 -12.37
N PRO A 70 1.91 1.74 -12.66
CA PRO A 70 0.79 1.88 -11.72
C PRO A 70 0.08 0.54 -11.49
N MET A 71 0.09 -0.37 -12.47
CA MET A 71 -0.45 -1.72 -12.32
C MET A 71 0.36 -2.53 -11.31
N ALA A 72 1.69 -2.40 -11.31
CA ALA A 72 2.57 -3.01 -10.31
C ALA A 72 2.23 -2.51 -8.90
N ALA A 73 2.02 -1.20 -8.75
CA ALA A 73 1.60 -0.61 -7.48
C ALA A 73 0.23 -1.11 -7.02
N ALA A 74 -0.73 -1.25 -7.94
CA ALA A 74 -2.05 -1.82 -7.64
C ALA A 74 -1.93 -3.27 -7.14
N ILE A 75 -1.14 -4.11 -7.82
CA ILE A 75 -0.87 -5.50 -7.39
C ILE A 75 -0.21 -5.52 -6.01
N GLY A 76 0.76 -4.65 -5.75
CA GLY A 76 1.38 -4.56 -4.42
C GLY A 76 0.43 -4.06 -3.33
N GLY A 77 -0.48 -3.15 -3.66
CA GLY A 77 -1.55 -2.72 -2.76
C GLY A 77 -2.51 -3.87 -2.43
N ILE A 78 -2.89 -4.68 -3.43
CA ILE A 78 -3.69 -5.89 -3.28
C ILE A 78 -2.98 -6.89 -2.35
N ILE A 79 -1.70 -7.19 -2.60
CA ILE A 79 -0.92 -8.13 -1.75
C ILE A 79 -0.84 -7.61 -0.32
N ASN A 80 -0.59 -6.31 -0.12
CA ASN A 80 -0.55 -5.72 1.22
C ASN A 80 -1.91 -5.76 1.91
N GLY A 81 -3.00 -5.52 1.17
CA GLY A 81 -4.36 -5.68 1.68
C GLY A 81 -4.63 -7.10 2.18
N ILE A 82 -4.23 -8.13 1.40
CA ILE A 82 -4.33 -9.53 1.81
C ILE A 82 -3.54 -9.76 3.11
N VAL A 83 -2.26 -9.35 3.15
CA VAL A 83 -1.42 -9.50 4.34
C VAL A 83 -2.08 -8.87 5.56
N LEU A 84 -2.55 -7.62 5.45
CA LEU A 84 -3.21 -6.91 6.54
C LEU A 84 -4.49 -7.58 7.03
N ILE A 85 -5.30 -8.12 6.12
CA ILE A 85 -6.55 -8.82 6.46
C ILE A 85 -6.27 -10.09 7.27
N PHE A 86 -5.21 -10.83 6.93
CA PHE A 86 -4.88 -12.10 7.58
C PHE A 86 -3.91 -11.96 8.76
N SER A 87 -3.18 -10.84 8.87
CA SER A 87 -2.20 -10.60 9.93
C SER A 87 -2.72 -9.67 11.03
N GLY A 88 -4.04 -9.58 11.24
CA GLY A 88 -4.64 -8.63 12.19
C GLY A 88 -4.04 -8.70 13.60
N GLU A 89 -3.97 -9.90 14.17
CA GLU A 89 -3.45 -10.14 15.53
C GLU A 89 -1.92 -10.31 15.57
N VAL A 90 -1.32 -10.69 14.44
CA VAL A 90 0.12 -10.89 14.33
C VAL A 90 0.83 -9.55 14.49
N TYR A 91 1.76 -9.47 15.45
CA TYR A 91 2.47 -8.25 15.83
C TYR A 91 1.55 -7.07 16.24
N ALA A 92 0.34 -7.34 16.74
CA ALA A 92 -0.54 -6.29 17.24
C ALA A 92 0.15 -5.50 18.37
N GLY A 93 0.14 -4.17 18.28
CA GLY A 93 0.79 -3.27 19.24
C GLY A 93 2.32 -3.13 19.10
N ILE A 94 2.96 -3.92 18.21
CA ILE A 94 4.40 -3.82 17.97
C ILE A 94 4.66 -2.81 16.84
N GLY A 95 5.46 -1.79 17.15
CA GLY A 95 5.88 -0.76 16.19
C GLY A 95 6.62 -1.37 15.00
N GLY A 96 6.38 -0.84 13.81
CA GLY A 96 7.01 -1.32 12.57
C GLY A 96 6.17 -2.32 11.75
N LYS A 97 5.09 -2.91 12.32
CA LYS A 97 4.21 -3.86 11.61
C LYS A 97 3.81 -3.41 10.21
N GLY A 98 3.24 -2.21 10.08
CA GLY A 98 2.76 -1.70 8.78
C GLY A 98 3.87 -1.52 7.76
N GLY A 99 5.04 -1.02 8.19
CA GLY A 99 6.20 -0.88 7.30
C GLY A 99 6.71 -2.23 6.81
N THR A 100 6.79 -3.22 7.72
CA THR A 100 7.22 -4.58 7.38
C THR A 100 6.24 -5.27 6.42
N THR A 101 4.94 -5.17 6.64
CA THR A 101 3.94 -5.77 5.73
C THR A 101 3.99 -5.13 4.34
N ALA A 102 4.16 -3.80 4.27
CA ALA A 102 4.32 -3.11 3.00
C ALA A 102 5.61 -3.53 2.28
N ALA A 103 6.76 -3.54 2.97
CA ALA A 103 8.03 -3.94 2.39
C ALA A 103 8.01 -5.40 1.87
N MET A 104 7.44 -6.32 2.66
CA MET A 104 7.24 -7.71 2.24
C MET A 104 6.36 -7.78 0.98
N SER A 105 5.25 -7.05 0.97
CA SER A 105 4.33 -7.02 -0.18
C SER A 105 5.00 -6.50 -1.45
N VAL A 106 5.87 -5.50 -1.34
CA VAL A 106 6.67 -4.99 -2.47
C VAL A 106 7.60 -6.07 -3.02
N GLN A 107 8.29 -6.83 -2.16
CA GLN A 107 9.19 -7.89 -2.63
C GLN A 107 8.43 -9.03 -3.30
N VAL A 108 7.28 -9.43 -2.74
CA VAL A 108 6.40 -10.43 -3.38
C VAL A 108 5.93 -9.92 -4.75
N THR A 109 5.49 -8.66 -4.83
CA THR A 109 5.08 -8.04 -6.09
C THR A 109 6.20 -8.04 -7.13
N ARG A 110 7.40 -7.62 -6.72
CA ARG A 110 8.59 -7.60 -7.57
C ARG A 110 8.94 -9.01 -8.08
N ALA A 111 8.89 -10.02 -7.21
CA ALA A 111 9.11 -11.40 -7.59
C ALA A 111 8.09 -11.86 -8.65
N ILE A 112 6.81 -11.55 -8.45
CA ILE A 112 5.74 -11.85 -9.42
C ILE A 112 6.02 -11.18 -10.76
N MET A 113 6.35 -9.88 -10.77
CA MET A 113 6.60 -9.16 -12.02
C MET A 113 7.81 -9.70 -12.78
N ASN A 114 8.87 -10.09 -12.07
CA ASN A 114 10.07 -10.67 -12.67
C ASN A 114 9.83 -12.05 -13.31
N LEU A 115 8.74 -12.75 -12.99
CA LEU A 115 8.40 -14.02 -13.66
C LEU A 115 7.80 -13.81 -15.06
N PHE A 116 7.32 -12.59 -15.36
CA PHE A 116 6.67 -12.25 -16.63
C PHE A 116 7.55 -11.38 -17.54
N VAL A 117 8.81 -11.16 -17.16
CA VAL A 117 9.84 -10.44 -17.92
C VAL A 117 10.95 -11.42 -18.27
#